data_AF-A0AAQ3LK96-F1
#
_entry.id   AF-A0AAQ3LK96-F1
#
_cell.length_a   1.000
_cell.length_b   1.000
_cell.length_c   1.000
_cell.angle_alpha   90.00
_cell.angle_beta   90.00
_cell.angle_gamma   90.00
#
_symmetry.space_group_name_H-M   'P 1'
#
loop_
_entity.id
_entity.type
_entity.pdbx_description
1 polymer ?
#
loop_
_entity_poly.entity_id
_entity_poly.type
_entity_poly.pdbx_seq_one_letter_code
_entity_poly.pdbx_strand_id
1 'polypeptide(L)'
;MEDLAGDCSVLAKVFAAFGNRLLEQNVRTYLQAKTGVNKGILRTIAEEPGMFFAYNNGVTATASSVQTRRLPSGALAISHIKDFQVVNGGQTTASLLYARDGLGRNLDHVYVQVKLSVVEEDRLADVVPRISEYANTQNKVSLADLASNSPVQIRIERFSKEVSVPQKAGELHSSKWFYERARGQYKNLFSYKTPSERKKLELMYPKTRLVTKTDLAKYELSFDGRPQHVSEGAQKCFNRYTTSVLAKLGDGSSLSETWFRRAMAKALLFIDLDEAVQNSSWYQADRGYKAQIVTYTIAACADGFRAKAQQLDLDRIWREQSVPSALLGWMLEQARLVADILRSPPDNVRNISEFAKRDFCWEQYVRGKVGVPSETAAQFGVSIEEYCDEARQGSREGAMNLEVDFDVALFGLVPRANDIITQAQKNGIASPKNISALTKIASGRLNLSKGEKTALKYLLERLEIEC
;
A
#
# COMPACT_ATOMS: atom_id res chain seq x y z
N MET A 1 46.90 -9.88 -10.77
CA MET A 1 45.49 -10.30 -10.57
C MET A 1 44.94 -10.69 -11.93
N GLU A 2 44.79 -11.99 -12.19
CA GLU A 2 44.21 -12.52 -13.43
C GLU A 2 42.71 -12.81 -13.24
N ASP A 3 41.94 -12.61 -14.32
CA ASP A 3 40.54 -12.98 -14.58
C ASP A 3 39.44 -12.34 -13.70
N LEU A 4 39.12 -11.08 -14.03
CA LEU A 4 37.86 -10.43 -13.63
C LEU A 4 36.73 -10.80 -14.62
N ALA A 5 36.12 -11.96 -14.41
CA ALA A 5 34.80 -12.26 -14.96
C ALA A 5 33.81 -12.44 -13.80
N GLY A 6 32.95 -11.45 -13.57
CA GLY A 6 31.57 -11.63 -13.10
C GLY A 6 31.26 -12.21 -11.71
N ASP A 7 32.22 -12.66 -10.90
CA ASP A 7 31.92 -13.22 -9.57
C ASP A 7 31.91 -12.11 -8.48
N CYS A 8 30.82 -12.04 -7.70
CA CYS A 8 30.73 -11.12 -6.56
C CYS A 8 31.81 -11.34 -5.49
N SER A 9 32.56 -12.44 -5.56
CA SER A 9 33.79 -12.62 -4.79
C SER A 9 34.79 -11.46 -4.99
N VAL A 10 34.83 -10.80 -6.16
CA VAL A 10 35.73 -9.67 -6.42
C VAL A 10 35.36 -8.47 -5.54
N LEU A 11 34.09 -8.07 -5.51
CA LEU A 11 33.64 -6.93 -4.70
C LEU A 11 33.86 -7.19 -3.20
N ALA A 12 33.61 -8.43 -2.75
CA ALA A 12 33.91 -8.85 -1.39
C ALA A 12 35.43 -8.85 -1.09
N LYS A 13 36.28 -9.29 -2.03
CA LYS A 13 37.76 -9.26 -1.89
C LYS A 13 38.28 -7.83 -1.80
N VAL A 14 37.79 -6.93 -2.65
CA VAL A 14 38.15 -5.50 -2.62
C VAL A 14 37.75 -4.88 -1.27
N PHE A 15 36.54 -5.16 -0.78
CA PHE A 15 36.12 -4.65 0.51
C PHE A 15 36.90 -5.25 1.68
N ALA A 16 37.28 -6.53 1.63
CA ALA A 16 38.14 -7.14 2.64
C ALA A 16 39.53 -6.47 2.71
N ALA A 17 40.08 -6.07 1.56
CA ALA A 17 41.41 -5.46 1.47
C ALA A 17 41.43 -3.98 1.90
N PHE A 18 40.41 -3.20 1.53
CA PHE A 18 40.41 -1.74 1.73
C PHE A 18 39.46 -1.28 2.85
N GLY A 19 38.52 -2.11 3.27
CA GLY A 19 37.58 -1.84 4.35
C GLY A 19 36.82 -0.53 4.17
N ASN A 20 36.74 0.25 5.26
CA ASN A 20 36.02 1.53 5.26
C ASN A 20 36.62 2.58 4.31
N ARG A 21 37.90 2.46 3.92
CA ARG A 21 38.53 3.37 2.95
C ARG A 21 37.87 3.32 1.57
N LEU A 22 37.20 2.21 1.25
CA LEU A 22 36.41 2.07 0.03
C LEU A 22 35.09 2.87 0.08
N LEU A 23 34.66 3.28 1.27
CA LEU A 23 33.38 3.93 1.54
C LEU A 23 33.54 5.36 2.07
N GLU A 24 34.75 5.91 2.09
CA GLU A 24 35.03 7.24 2.68
C GLU A 24 34.27 8.37 1.98
N GLN A 25 34.05 8.24 0.68
CA GLN A 25 33.29 9.22 -0.12
C GLN A 25 31.76 8.99 -0.08
N ASN A 26 31.31 8.06 0.77
CA ASN A 26 29.90 7.85 1.06
C ASN A 26 29.46 8.78 2.20
N VAL A 27 28.40 9.56 1.98
CA VAL A 27 27.81 10.43 3.01
C VAL A 27 27.16 9.68 4.17
N ARG A 28 27.02 8.35 4.08
CA ARG A 28 26.53 7.49 5.17
C ARG A 28 27.67 6.59 5.69
N THR A 29 28.11 6.84 6.92
CA THR A 29 28.93 5.90 7.67
C THR A 29 28.17 4.57 7.83
N TYR A 30 28.84 3.45 7.54
CA TYR A 30 28.23 2.12 7.61
C TYR A 30 27.67 1.85 9.01
N LEU A 31 26.34 1.74 9.10
CA LEU A 31 25.63 1.28 10.29
C LEU A 31 25.57 -0.25 10.25
N GLN A 32 25.97 -0.85 11.38
CA GLN A 32 26.07 -2.29 11.69
C GLN A 32 25.11 -3.24 10.93
N ALA A 33 25.56 -4.49 10.76
CA ALA A 33 24.92 -5.58 10.00
C ALA A 33 23.45 -5.91 10.36
N LYS A 34 22.82 -5.28 11.36
CA LYS A 34 21.51 -5.64 11.93
C LYS A 34 20.29 -4.91 11.35
N THR A 35 20.40 -4.22 10.22
CA THR A 35 19.23 -3.57 9.59
C THR A 35 18.36 -4.58 8.81
N GLY A 36 17.06 -4.28 8.66
CA GLY A 36 16.15 -5.13 7.88
C GLY A 36 16.55 -5.29 6.41
N VAL A 37 17.24 -4.29 5.84
CA VAL A 37 17.79 -4.35 4.47
C VAL A 37 18.86 -5.43 4.36
N ASN A 38 19.81 -5.46 5.30
CA ASN A 38 20.89 -6.45 5.30
C ASN A 38 20.35 -7.88 5.43
N LYS A 39 19.29 -8.09 6.23
CA LYS A 39 18.63 -9.40 6.33
C LYS A 39 18.05 -9.85 4.99
N GLY A 40 17.44 -8.94 4.22
CA GLY A 40 16.94 -9.24 2.89
C GLY A 40 18.04 -9.65 1.92
N ILE A 41 19.14 -8.89 1.88
CA ILE A 41 20.31 -9.17 1.03
C ILE A 41 20.89 -10.56 1.36
N LEU A 42 21.12 -10.85 2.64
CA LEU A 42 21.65 -12.15 3.08
C LEU A 42 20.70 -13.30 2.77
N ARG A 43 19.38 -13.07 2.86
CA ARG A 43 18.36 -14.05 2.48
C ARG A 43 18.44 -14.38 1.00
N THR A 44 18.55 -13.39 0.11
CA THR A 44 18.71 -13.65 -1.33
C THR A 44 19.99 -14.43 -1.62
N ILE A 45 21.12 -14.10 -0.97
CA ILE A 45 22.37 -14.87 -1.13
C ILE A 45 22.18 -16.33 -0.73
N ALA A 46 21.44 -16.60 0.35
CA ALA A 46 21.26 -17.93 0.90
C ALA A 46 20.21 -18.78 0.15
N GLU A 47 19.10 -18.17 -0.27
CA GLU A 47 17.93 -18.88 -0.81
C GLU A 47 17.82 -18.78 -2.34
N GLU A 48 18.18 -17.65 -2.94
CA GLU A 48 17.97 -17.36 -4.37
C GLU A 48 19.18 -16.61 -4.99
N PRO A 49 20.42 -17.14 -4.93
CA PRO A 49 21.62 -16.41 -5.32
C PRO A 49 21.60 -15.93 -6.79
N GLY A 50 21.05 -16.74 -7.70
CA GLY A 50 20.90 -16.39 -9.12
C GLY A 50 19.97 -15.20 -9.39
N MET A 51 19.08 -14.86 -8.43
CA MET A 51 18.18 -13.71 -8.51
C MET A 51 18.76 -12.47 -7.83
N PHE A 52 19.99 -12.54 -7.28
CA PHE A 52 20.56 -11.42 -6.53
C PHE A 52 20.61 -10.12 -7.34
N PHE A 53 20.98 -10.22 -8.62
CA PHE A 53 21.01 -9.09 -9.55
C PHE A 53 19.65 -8.41 -9.70
N ALA A 54 18.56 -9.18 -9.68
CA ALA A 54 17.21 -8.69 -9.88
C ALA A 54 16.58 -8.14 -8.58
N TYR A 55 16.87 -8.76 -7.43
CA TYR A 55 16.20 -8.43 -6.16
C TYR A 55 16.92 -7.37 -5.32
N ASN A 56 18.22 -7.21 -5.52
CA ASN A 56 19.04 -6.33 -4.67
C ASN A 56 19.56 -5.14 -5.46
N ASN A 57 19.56 -3.97 -4.81
CA ASN A 57 20.16 -2.79 -5.40
C ASN A 57 21.67 -3.01 -5.62
N GLY A 58 22.12 -2.55 -6.78
CA GLY A 58 23.53 -2.56 -7.16
C GLY A 58 24.40 -1.58 -6.36
N VAL A 59 25.61 -1.39 -6.86
CA VAL A 59 26.60 -0.47 -6.30
C VAL A 59 26.82 0.68 -7.27
N THR A 60 26.85 1.91 -6.75
CA THR A 60 27.37 3.05 -7.50
C THR A 60 28.79 3.33 -7.04
N ALA A 61 29.71 3.40 -7.99
CA ALA A 61 31.11 3.61 -7.72
C ALA A 61 31.73 4.65 -8.67
N THR A 62 32.84 5.22 -8.24
CA THR A 62 33.67 6.15 -8.99
C THR A 62 35.09 5.59 -9.13
N ALA A 63 35.79 6.02 -10.17
CA ALA A 63 37.19 5.70 -10.41
C ALA A 63 37.88 6.85 -11.17
N SER A 64 39.19 7.00 -10.99
CA SER A 64 39.98 7.97 -11.76
C SER A 64 40.35 7.46 -13.16
N SER A 65 40.52 6.14 -13.30
CA SER A 65 40.73 5.48 -14.59
C SER A 65 40.35 4.00 -14.55
N VAL A 66 40.02 3.47 -15.72
CA VAL A 66 39.70 2.05 -15.94
C VAL A 66 40.43 1.55 -17.17
N GLN A 67 41.06 0.39 -17.06
CA GLN A 67 41.59 -0.35 -18.21
C GLN A 67 40.75 -1.61 -18.40
N THR A 68 40.47 -1.93 -19.66
CA THR A 68 39.67 -3.10 -20.03
C THR A 68 40.43 -4.02 -20.96
N ARG A 69 40.14 -5.31 -20.88
CA ARG A 69 40.61 -6.33 -21.84
C ARG A 69 39.44 -7.17 -22.32
N ARG A 70 39.56 -7.76 -23.50
CA ARG A 70 38.59 -8.77 -23.97
C ARG A 70 38.97 -10.13 -23.43
N LEU A 71 38.00 -10.86 -22.88
CA LEU A 71 38.15 -12.25 -22.50
C LEU A 71 38.11 -13.15 -23.74
N PRO A 72 38.58 -14.42 -23.65
CA PRO A 72 38.46 -15.39 -24.74
C PRO A 72 37.02 -15.58 -25.24
N SER A 73 36.02 -15.36 -24.37
CA SER A 73 34.59 -15.38 -24.72
C SER A 73 34.12 -14.16 -25.52
N GLY A 74 34.99 -13.18 -25.79
CA GLY A 74 34.65 -11.91 -26.46
C GLY A 74 34.08 -10.84 -25.53
N ALA A 75 33.72 -11.19 -24.29
CA ALA A 75 33.22 -10.27 -23.28
C ALA A 75 34.28 -9.25 -22.84
N LEU A 76 33.86 -8.01 -22.57
CA LEU A 76 34.73 -6.98 -22.04
C LEU A 76 34.87 -7.14 -20.52
N ALA A 77 36.10 -7.25 -20.04
CA ALA A 77 36.44 -7.35 -18.63
C ALA A 77 37.30 -6.16 -18.20
N ILE A 78 37.13 -5.71 -16.96
CA ILE A 78 37.99 -4.70 -16.38
C ILE A 78 39.28 -5.38 -15.90
N SER A 79 40.44 -4.93 -16.39
CA SER A 79 41.75 -5.44 -15.96
C SER A 79 42.36 -4.60 -14.85
N HIS A 80 42.08 -3.29 -14.81
CA HIS A 80 42.60 -2.38 -13.80
C HIS A 80 41.61 -1.25 -13.52
N ILE A 81 41.49 -0.85 -12.24
CA ILE A 81 40.74 0.32 -11.80
C ILE A 81 41.63 1.10 -10.83
N LYS A 82 41.77 2.41 -11.08
CA LYS A 82 42.46 3.34 -10.18
C LYS A 82 41.43 4.15 -9.39
N ASP A 83 41.73 4.37 -8.11
CA ASP A 83 40.91 5.15 -7.16
C ASP A 83 39.44 4.71 -7.11
N PHE A 84 39.21 3.39 -7.09
CA PHE A 84 37.88 2.82 -6.97
C PHE A 84 37.25 3.20 -5.62
N GLN A 85 36.08 3.84 -5.65
CA GLN A 85 35.35 4.32 -4.48
C GLN A 85 33.87 3.98 -4.59
N VAL A 86 33.28 3.46 -3.53
CA VAL A 86 31.85 3.09 -3.48
C VAL A 86 31.06 4.20 -2.80
N VAL A 87 30.31 4.97 -3.59
CA VAL A 87 29.53 6.13 -3.14
C VAL A 87 28.08 5.79 -2.78
N ASN A 88 27.58 4.64 -3.25
CA ASN A 88 26.30 4.06 -2.82
C ASN A 88 26.35 2.52 -2.93
N GLY A 89 25.71 1.82 -2.01
CA GLY A 89 25.73 0.34 -1.96
C GLY A 89 26.60 -0.26 -0.86
N GLY A 90 27.01 0.53 0.14
CA GLY A 90 27.83 0.02 1.26
C GLY A 90 27.19 -1.16 2.03
N GLN A 91 25.85 -1.20 2.12
CA GLN A 91 25.13 -2.36 2.69
C GLN A 91 25.28 -3.62 1.84
N THR A 92 25.18 -3.50 0.52
CA THR A 92 25.39 -4.61 -0.43
C THR A 92 26.82 -5.14 -0.33
N THR A 93 27.81 -4.25 -0.41
CA THR A 93 29.24 -4.59 -0.32
C THR A 93 29.58 -5.28 1.01
N ALA A 94 29.13 -4.74 2.14
CA ALA A 94 29.38 -5.33 3.45
C ALA A 94 28.65 -6.66 3.67
N SER A 95 27.42 -6.80 3.16
CA SER A 95 26.64 -8.04 3.28
C SER A 95 27.27 -9.18 2.47
N LEU A 96 27.87 -8.89 1.31
CA LEU A 96 28.62 -9.87 0.52
C LEU A 96 29.86 -10.37 1.27
N LEU A 97 30.63 -9.45 1.87
CA LEU A 97 31.79 -9.82 2.70
C LEU A 97 31.37 -10.67 3.91
N TYR A 98 30.33 -10.25 4.63
CA TYR A 98 29.82 -10.99 5.78
C TYR A 98 29.27 -12.37 5.38
N ALA A 99 28.58 -12.49 4.25
CA ALA A 99 28.11 -13.77 3.74
C ALA A 99 29.28 -14.72 3.45
N ARG A 100 30.33 -14.23 2.80
CA ARG A 100 31.51 -15.03 2.45
C ARG A 100 32.35 -15.40 3.68
N ASP A 101 32.78 -14.40 4.46
CA ASP A 101 33.77 -14.59 5.54
C ASP A 101 33.13 -14.89 6.89
N GLY A 102 31.96 -14.31 7.16
CA GLY A 102 31.23 -14.51 8.42
C GLY A 102 30.34 -15.75 8.42
N LEU A 103 29.79 -16.13 7.27
CA LEU A 103 28.83 -17.25 7.15
C LEU A 103 29.31 -18.38 6.22
N GLY A 104 30.48 -18.26 5.59
CA GLY A 104 31.03 -19.30 4.71
C GLY A 104 30.19 -19.56 3.45
N ARG A 105 29.43 -18.57 2.95
CA ARG A 105 28.55 -18.72 1.79
C ARG A 105 29.31 -18.56 0.49
N ASN A 106 28.97 -19.40 -0.49
CA ASN A 106 29.48 -19.29 -1.85
C ASN A 106 28.75 -18.15 -2.60
N LEU A 107 29.51 -17.35 -3.38
CA LEU A 107 29.02 -16.23 -4.17
C LEU A 107 29.07 -16.46 -5.70
N ASP A 108 29.42 -17.66 -6.18
CA ASP A 108 29.62 -17.98 -7.62
C ASP A 108 28.41 -17.64 -8.52
N HIS A 109 27.20 -17.63 -7.97
CA HIS A 109 25.96 -17.31 -8.69
C HIS A 109 25.36 -15.95 -8.30
N VAL A 110 26.07 -15.18 -7.50
CA VAL A 110 25.64 -13.86 -7.05
C VAL A 110 26.26 -12.83 -7.99
N TYR A 111 25.40 -12.01 -8.61
CA TYR A 111 25.79 -10.95 -9.54
C TYR A 111 25.29 -9.60 -9.06
N VAL A 112 26.18 -8.60 -8.98
CA VAL A 112 25.85 -7.23 -8.54
C VAL A 112 25.94 -6.29 -9.74
N GLN A 113 24.89 -5.51 -9.97
CA GLN A 113 24.95 -4.41 -10.93
C GLN A 113 25.89 -3.31 -10.40
N VAL A 114 26.88 -2.89 -11.18
CA VAL A 114 27.77 -1.78 -10.82
C VAL A 114 27.58 -0.63 -11.82
N LYS A 115 27.16 0.55 -11.32
CA LYS A 115 27.24 1.81 -12.06
C LYS A 115 28.59 2.46 -11.75
N LEU A 116 29.54 2.36 -12.67
CA LEU A 116 30.87 2.94 -12.54
C LEU A 116 30.96 4.26 -13.32
N SER A 117 31.28 5.35 -12.63
CA SER A 117 31.56 6.65 -13.25
C SER A 117 33.06 6.92 -13.23
N VAL A 118 33.68 7.02 -14.40
CA VAL A 118 35.10 7.39 -14.52
C VAL A 118 35.19 8.91 -14.58
N VAL A 119 35.93 9.50 -13.65
CA VAL A 119 36.03 10.95 -13.46
C VAL A 119 37.50 11.35 -13.47
N GLU A 120 37.85 12.37 -14.25
CA GLU A 120 39.21 12.91 -14.31
C GLU A 120 39.66 13.41 -12.92
N GLU A 121 40.96 13.24 -12.61
CA GLU A 121 41.49 13.46 -11.25
C GLU A 121 41.25 14.88 -10.72
N ASP A 122 41.34 15.88 -11.61
CA ASP A 122 41.12 17.29 -11.31
C ASP A 122 39.65 17.63 -10.98
N ARG A 123 38.70 16.76 -11.38
CA ARG A 123 37.26 16.94 -11.14
C ARG A 123 36.70 16.06 -10.03
N LEU A 124 37.51 15.18 -9.45
CA LEU A 124 37.07 14.24 -8.41
C LEU A 124 36.46 14.96 -7.20
N ALA A 125 37.10 16.05 -6.74
CA ALA A 125 36.67 16.78 -5.55
C ALA A 125 35.27 17.41 -5.69
N ASP A 126 34.87 17.79 -6.92
CA ASP A 126 33.59 18.46 -7.18
C ASP A 126 32.49 17.49 -7.60
N VAL A 127 32.84 16.48 -8.40
CA VAL A 127 31.87 15.58 -9.03
C VAL A 127 31.47 14.44 -8.10
N VAL A 128 32.42 13.87 -7.36
CA VAL A 128 32.13 12.69 -6.54
C VAL A 128 31.15 12.98 -5.39
N PRO A 129 31.24 14.10 -4.65
CA PRO A 129 30.25 14.46 -3.65
C PRO A 129 28.83 14.59 -4.23
N ARG A 130 28.69 15.17 -5.43
CA ARG A 130 27.40 15.27 -6.13
C ARG A 130 26.86 13.91 -6.56
N ILE A 131 27.71 13.03 -7.08
CA ILE A 131 27.30 11.64 -7.40
C ILE A 131 26.80 10.95 -6.12
N SER A 132 27.53 11.11 -5.01
CA SER A 132 27.16 10.55 -3.70
C SER A 132 25.82 11.12 -3.22
N GLU A 133 25.62 12.44 -3.28
CA GLU A 133 24.37 13.11 -2.95
C GLU A 133 23.19 12.55 -3.77
N TYR A 134 23.27 12.61 -5.10
CA TYR A 134 22.16 12.21 -5.98
C TYR A 134 21.86 10.70 -5.95
N ALA A 135 22.86 9.86 -5.70
CA ALA A 135 22.64 8.43 -5.51
C ALA A 135 21.90 8.13 -4.18
N ASN A 136 22.00 9.01 -3.19
CA ASN A 136 21.39 8.86 -1.87
C ASN A 136 20.05 9.61 -1.71
N THR A 137 19.68 10.50 -2.62
CA THR A 137 18.43 11.29 -2.58
C THR A 137 17.20 10.55 -3.13
N GLN A 138 17.32 9.30 -3.58
CA GLN A 138 16.15 8.53 -4.02
C GLN A 138 15.22 8.26 -2.84
N ASN A 139 13.93 8.59 -3.01
CA ASN A 139 12.93 8.33 -1.98
C ASN A 139 12.79 6.82 -1.73
N LYS A 140 12.85 6.42 -0.46
CA LYS A 140 12.59 5.05 -0.07
C LYS A 140 11.14 4.68 -0.43
N VAL A 141 10.96 3.62 -1.22
CA VAL A 141 9.65 2.99 -1.44
C VAL A 141 9.25 2.25 -0.16
N SER A 142 8.10 2.59 0.42
CA SER A 142 7.61 1.94 1.62
C SER A 142 6.94 0.60 1.30
N LEU A 143 6.77 -0.29 2.28
CA LEU A 143 5.95 -1.51 2.12
C LEU A 143 4.51 -1.16 1.72
N ALA A 144 3.99 -0.03 2.19
CA ALA A 144 2.67 0.43 1.76
C ALA A 144 2.65 0.75 0.27
N ASP A 145 3.74 1.31 -0.29
CA ASP A 145 3.84 1.66 -1.71
C ASP A 145 3.93 0.41 -2.59
N LEU A 146 4.62 -0.64 -2.14
CA LEU A 146 4.62 -1.94 -2.83
C LEU A 146 3.23 -2.58 -2.84
N ALA A 147 2.45 -2.42 -1.75
CA ALA A 147 1.10 -2.95 -1.66
C ALA A 147 0.06 -2.19 -2.50
N SER A 148 0.39 -0.99 -3.02
CA SER A 148 -0.54 -0.13 -3.77
C SER A 148 -1.11 -0.79 -5.04
N ASN A 149 -0.43 -1.78 -5.61
CA ASN A 149 -0.85 -2.46 -6.83
C ASN A 149 -1.57 -3.79 -6.55
N SER A 150 -1.92 -4.10 -5.30
CA SER A 150 -2.67 -5.32 -5.03
C SER A 150 -4.08 -5.26 -5.67
N PRO A 151 -4.64 -6.41 -6.08
CA PRO A 151 -5.98 -6.47 -6.69
C PRO A 151 -7.05 -5.77 -5.85
N VAL A 152 -6.98 -5.94 -4.52
CA VAL A 152 -7.88 -5.28 -3.57
C VAL A 152 -7.75 -3.76 -3.66
N GLN A 153 -6.54 -3.19 -3.68
CA GLN A 153 -6.33 -1.74 -3.75
C GLN A 153 -6.86 -1.15 -5.06
N ILE A 154 -6.67 -1.87 -6.18
CA ILE A 154 -7.20 -1.49 -7.50
C ILE A 154 -8.73 -1.52 -7.49
N ARG A 155 -9.33 -2.56 -6.88
CA ARG A 155 -10.79 -2.69 -6.77
C ARG A 155 -11.40 -1.54 -5.95
N ILE A 156 -10.77 -1.12 -4.86
CA ILE A 156 -11.22 0.03 -4.06
C ILE A 156 -11.14 1.34 -4.87
N GLU A 157 -10.06 1.55 -5.62
CA GLU A 157 -9.95 2.71 -6.53
C GLU A 157 -11.05 2.69 -7.60
N ARG A 158 -11.37 1.52 -8.15
CA ARG A 158 -12.46 1.37 -9.12
C ARG A 158 -13.80 1.81 -8.53
N PHE A 159 -14.15 1.37 -7.33
CA PHE A 159 -15.37 1.84 -6.66
C PHE A 159 -15.37 3.36 -6.43
N SER A 160 -14.23 3.95 -6.08
CA SER A 160 -14.09 5.41 -5.96
C SER A 160 -14.39 6.17 -7.27
N LYS A 161 -14.15 5.54 -8.44
CA LYS A 161 -14.49 6.11 -9.75
C LYS A 161 -15.93 5.84 -10.17
N GLU A 162 -16.54 4.75 -9.71
CA GLU A 162 -17.89 4.34 -10.13
C GLU A 162 -18.98 4.94 -9.23
N VAL A 163 -18.78 4.89 -7.91
CA VAL A 163 -19.79 5.24 -6.90
C VAL A 163 -19.87 6.76 -6.74
N SER A 164 -21.04 7.31 -7.02
CA SER A 164 -21.34 8.73 -6.78
C SER A 164 -21.96 8.92 -5.40
N VAL A 165 -21.68 10.07 -4.78
CA VAL A 165 -22.40 10.43 -3.56
C VAL A 165 -23.89 10.67 -3.88
N PRO A 166 -24.81 10.36 -2.96
CA PRO A 166 -26.21 10.75 -3.10
C PRO A 166 -26.33 12.27 -3.28
N GLN A 167 -27.02 12.70 -4.34
CA GLN A 167 -27.23 14.12 -4.61
C GLN A 167 -28.22 14.73 -3.62
N LYS A 168 -27.85 15.83 -2.98
CA LYS A 168 -28.80 16.62 -2.17
C LYS A 168 -29.63 17.54 -3.06
N ALA A 169 -30.85 17.86 -2.61
CA ALA A 169 -31.72 18.80 -3.32
C ALA A 169 -31.01 20.15 -3.51
N GLY A 170 -30.86 20.59 -4.76
CA GLY A 170 -30.15 21.83 -5.11
C GLY A 170 -28.69 21.66 -5.56
N GLU A 171 -28.11 20.46 -5.46
CA GLU A 171 -26.77 20.19 -6.00
C GLU A 171 -26.83 19.93 -7.51
N LEU A 172 -26.16 20.77 -8.30
CA LEU A 172 -26.12 20.68 -9.76
C LEU A 172 -25.06 19.69 -10.29
N HIS A 173 -24.14 19.24 -9.43
CA HIS A 173 -23.01 18.42 -9.84
C HIS A 173 -22.91 17.17 -8.97
N SER A 174 -22.77 16.02 -9.61
CA SER A 174 -22.40 14.80 -8.92
C SER A 174 -20.95 14.88 -8.47
N SER A 175 -20.70 14.36 -7.26
CA SER A 175 -19.37 14.31 -6.67
C SER A 175 -19.09 12.89 -6.18
N LYS A 176 -17.80 12.59 -5.99
CA LYS A 176 -17.29 11.26 -5.69
C LYS A 176 -16.23 11.35 -4.61
N TRP A 177 -16.07 10.26 -3.88
CA TRP A 177 -14.91 10.08 -3.01
C TRP A 177 -13.70 9.71 -3.87
N PHE A 178 -12.53 10.26 -3.57
CA PHE A 178 -11.29 9.89 -4.22
C PHE A 178 -10.46 8.99 -3.32
N TYR A 179 -10.15 7.78 -3.79
CA TYR A 179 -9.26 6.86 -3.08
C TYR A 179 -7.83 6.91 -3.65
N GLU A 180 -6.90 7.45 -2.87
CA GLU A 180 -5.48 7.50 -3.21
C GLU A 180 -4.76 6.24 -2.71
N ARG A 181 -4.66 5.24 -3.60
CA ARG A 181 -3.89 4.01 -3.32
C ARG A 181 -2.39 4.22 -3.48
N ALA A 182 -1.95 5.08 -4.39
CA ALA A 182 -0.53 5.39 -4.61
C ALA A 182 -0.27 6.89 -4.39
N ARG A 183 0.81 7.19 -3.68
CA ARG A 183 1.13 8.55 -3.25
C ARG A 183 1.17 9.51 -4.45
N GLY A 184 0.38 10.58 -4.38
CA GLY A 184 0.35 11.63 -5.40
C GLY A 184 -0.61 11.38 -6.56
N GLN A 185 -1.37 10.28 -6.57
CA GLN A 185 -2.42 10.06 -7.58
C GLN A 185 -3.43 11.20 -7.62
N TYR A 186 -3.85 11.74 -6.47
CA TYR A 186 -4.80 12.85 -6.43
C TYR A 186 -4.21 14.12 -7.05
N LYS A 187 -2.94 14.42 -6.77
CA LYS A 187 -2.26 15.58 -7.39
C LYS A 187 -2.13 15.40 -8.89
N ASN A 188 -1.79 14.19 -9.35
CA ASN A 188 -1.62 13.86 -10.75
C ASN A 188 -2.93 13.95 -11.55
N LEU A 189 -4.08 13.80 -10.90
CA LEU A 189 -5.40 14.01 -11.53
C LEU A 189 -5.52 15.39 -12.20
N PHE A 190 -4.86 16.40 -11.63
CA PHE A 190 -4.91 17.79 -12.09
C PHE A 190 -3.71 18.18 -12.97
N SER A 191 -2.72 17.30 -13.13
CA SER A 191 -1.54 17.57 -13.94
C SER A 191 -1.93 17.75 -15.40
N TYR A 192 -1.36 18.76 -16.05
CA TYR A 192 -1.60 19.09 -17.47
C TYR A 192 -3.07 19.41 -17.81
N LYS A 193 -3.90 19.76 -16.82
CA LYS A 193 -5.29 20.20 -17.02
C LYS A 193 -5.38 21.72 -17.14
N THR A 194 -6.27 22.18 -18.03
CA THR A 194 -6.64 23.59 -18.11
C THR A 194 -7.36 24.04 -16.83
N PRO A 195 -7.44 25.35 -16.54
CA PRO A 195 -8.16 25.84 -15.36
C PRO A 195 -9.63 25.40 -15.29
N SER A 196 -10.31 25.31 -16.45
CA SER A 196 -11.71 24.86 -16.53
C SER A 196 -11.87 23.37 -16.20
N GLU A 197 -11.04 22.52 -16.79
CA GLU A 197 -11.02 21.08 -16.50
C GLU A 197 -10.67 20.82 -15.04
N ARG A 198 -9.70 21.56 -14.51
CA ARG A 198 -9.33 21.48 -13.09
C ARG A 198 -10.52 21.80 -12.19
N LYS A 199 -11.23 22.89 -12.44
CA LYS A 199 -12.43 23.27 -11.66
C LYS A 199 -13.51 22.18 -11.72
N LYS A 200 -13.74 21.58 -12.89
CA LYS A 200 -14.68 20.46 -13.04
C LYS A 200 -14.24 19.23 -12.22
N LEU A 201 -12.95 18.91 -12.21
CA LEU A 201 -12.39 17.82 -11.42
C LEU A 201 -12.44 18.10 -9.91
N GLU A 202 -12.22 19.35 -9.48
CA GLU A 202 -12.32 19.74 -8.06
C GLU A 202 -13.76 19.67 -7.55
N LEU A 203 -14.76 19.96 -8.39
CA LEU A 203 -16.18 19.74 -8.08
C LEU A 203 -16.52 18.25 -7.98
N MET A 204 -15.97 17.42 -8.88
CA MET A 204 -16.21 15.98 -8.89
C MET A 204 -15.48 15.25 -7.75
N TYR A 205 -14.24 15.62 -7.46
CA TYR A 205 -13.37 15.00 -6.46
C TYR A 205 -12.86 16.05 -5.46
N PRO A 206 -13.72 16.56 -4.57
CA PRO A 206 -13.34 17.57 -3.61
C PRO A 206 -12.29 17.03 -2.63
N LYS A 207 -11.35 17.88 -2.22
CA LYS A 207 -10.25 17.49 -1.30
C LYS A 207 -10.76 16.99 0.05
N THR A 208 -11.93 17.45 0.50
CA THR A 208 -12.60 16.98 1.73
C THR A 208 -13.05 15.53 1.66
N ARG A 209 -13.11 14.93 0.45
CA ARG A 209 -13.47 13.53 0.22
C ARG A 209 -12.31 12.71 -0.37
N LEU A 210 -11.09 13.12 -0.05
CA LEU A 210 -9.88 12.39 -0.37
C LEU A 210 -9.52 11.45 0.79
N VAL A 211 -9.44 10.15 0.50
CA VAL A 211 -9.01 9.12 1.45
C VAL A 211 -7.78 8.42 0.90
N THR A 212 -6.70 8.38 1.67
CA THR A 212 -5.51 7.60 1.31
C THR A 212 -5.66 6.14 1.75
N LYS A 213 -4.87 5.22 1.17
CA LYS A 213 -4.79 3.82 1.65
C LYS A 213 -4.52 3.70 3.16
N THR A 214 -3.69 4.60 3.71
CA THR A 214 -3.33 4.60 5.14
C THR A 214 -4.47 5.15 6.00
N ASP A 215 -5.24 6.10 5.49
CA ASP A 215 -6.45 6.60 6.16
C ASP A 215 -7.53 5.52 6.21
N LEU A 216 -7.77 4.83 5.09
CA LEU A 216 -8.72 3.71 5.05
C LEU A 216 -8.35 2.62 6.07
N ALA A 217 -7.08 2.22 6.13
CA ALA A 217 -6.61 1.24 7.10
C ALA A 217 -6.86 1.68 8.55
N LYS A 218 -6.64 2.97 8.83
CA LYS A 218 -6.95 3.58 10.13
C LYS A 218 -8.44 3.47 10.45
N TYR A 219 -9.31 3.89 9.53
CA TYR A 219 -10.76 3.89 9.73
C TYR A 219 -11.31 2.48 9.95
N GLU A 220 -10.89 1.51 9.14
CA GLU A 220 -11.30 0.11 9.27
C GLU A 220 -10.83 -0.49 10.60
N LEU A 221 -9.54 -0.34 10.95
CA LEU A 221 -9.02 -0.91 12.20
C LEU A 221 -9.57 -0.22 13.46
N SER A 222 -9.85 1.09 13.42
CA SER A 222 -10.56 1.76 14.52
C SER A 222 -11.93 1.13 14.72
N PHE A 223 -12.71 0.99 13.65
CA PHE A 223 -14.08 0.47 13.72
C PHE A 223 -14.15 -1.01 14.14
N ASP A 224 -13.14 -1.80 13.76
CA ASP A 224 -12.97 -3.21 14.15
C ASP A 224 -12.52 -3.41 15.61
N GLY A 225 -12.42 -2.35 16.41
CA GLY A 225 -12.00 -2.43 17.81
C GLY A 225 -10.50 -2.69 17.97
N ARG A 226 -9.66 -2.15 17.06
CA ARG A 226 -8.20 -2.28 17.10
C ARG A 226 -7.46 -0.94 17.15
N PRO A 227 -7.85 -0.01 18.05
CA PRO A 227 -7.26 1.33 18.12
C PRO A 227 -5.77 1.33 18.51
N GLN A 228 -5.30 0.27 19.17
CA GLN A 228 -3.90 0.09 19.53
C GLN A 228 -2.98 -0.06 18.32
N HIS A 229 -3.43 -0.74 17.26
CA HIS A 229 -2.68 -0.87 16.01
C HIS A 229 -2.66 0.44 15.21
N VAL A 230 -3.74 1.22 15.29
CA VAL A 230 -3.80 2.57 14.72
C VAL A 230 -2.76 3.48 15.40
N SER A 231 -2.64 3.35 16.73
CA SER A 231 -1.71 4.12 17.56
C SER A 231 -0.23 3.78 17.34
N GLU A 232 0.10 2.68 16.64
CA GLU A 232 1.47 2.34 16.22
C GLU A 232 2.00 3.26 15.10
N GLY A 233 1.12 4.03 14.45
CA GLY A 233 1.43 4.94 13.35
C GLY A 233 1.02 4.39 11.98
N ALA A 234 0.77 5.31 11.02
CA ALA A 234 0.12 5.03 9.75
C ALA A 234 0.72 3.85 8.95
N GLN A 235 2.06 3.76 8.86
CA GLN A 235 2.71 2.68 8.10
C GLN A 235 2.55 1.31 8.77
N LYS A 236 2.66 1.23 10.10
CA LYS A 236 2.48 -0.01 10.85
C LYS A 236 1.01 -0.43 10.83
N CYS A 237 0.11 0.52 11.03
CA CYS A 237 -1.34 0.35 10.91
C CYS A 237 -1.71 -0.22 9.53
N PHE A 238 -1.21 0.34 8.43
CA PHE A 238 -1.47 -0.16 7.09
C PHE A 238 -0.91 -1.56 6.86
N ASN A 239 0.30 -1.86 7.36
CA ASN A 239 0.85 -3.20 7.28
C ASN A 239 -0.02 -4.22 8.05
N ARG A 240 -0.50 -3.88 9.26
CA ARG A 240 -1.43 -4.70 10.05
C ARG A 240 -2.74 -4.92 9.30
N TYR A 241 -3.29 -3.87 8.71
CA TYR A 241 -4.51 -3.96 7.90
C TYR A 241 -4.32 -4.89 6.70
N THR A 242 -3.17 -4.77 6.02
CA THR A 242 -2.84 -5.63 4.88
C THR A 242 -2.73 -7.10 5.28
N THR A 243 -2.01 -7.41 6.35
CA THR A 243 -1.77 -8.81 6.76
C THR A 243 -2.93 -9.45 7.49
N SER A 244 -3.84 -8.68 8.09
CA SER A 244 -4.95 -9.23 8.89
C SER A 244 -6.33 -9.10 8.24
N VAL A 245 -6.59 -8.04 7.47
CA VAL A 245 -7.88 -7.78 6.83
C VAL A 245 -7.79 -8.03 5.33
N LEU A 246 -6.89 -7.33 4.62
CA LEU A 246 -6.83 -7.45 3.15
C LEU A 246 -6.39 -8.84 2.69
N ALA A 247 -5.52 -9.52 3.43
CA ALA A 247 -5.11 -10.90 3.12
C ALA A 247 -6.31 -11.87 3.07
N LYS A 248 -7.40 -11.59 3.80
CA LYS A 248 -8.63 -12.40 3.78
C LYS A 248 -9.54 -12.09 2.60
N LEU A 249 -9.33 -10.95 1.93
CA LEU A 249 -10.12 -10.52 0.77
C LEU A 249 -9.58 -11.09 -0.55
N GLY A 250 -8.41 -11.72 -0.55
CA GLY A 250 -7.83 -12.38 -1.72
C GLY A 250 -7.62 -11.40 -2.88
N ASP A 251 -8.31 -11.65 -4.00
CA ASP A 251 -8.31 -10.81 -5.19
C ASP A 251 -9.23 -9.57 -5.09
N GLY A 252 -9.97 -9.43 -3.98
CA GLY A 252 -10.92 -8.34 -3.76
C GLY A 252 -12.29 -8.58 -4.41
N SER A 253 -12.56 -9.77 -4.94
CA SER A 253 -13.87 -10.14 -5.52
C SER A 253 -15.03 -10.08 -4.52
N SER A 254 -14.74 -10.20 -3.23
CA SER A 254 -15.71 -10.06 -2.15
C SER A 254 -16.06 -8.61 -1.81
N LEU A 255 -15.33 -7.62 -2.35
CA LEU A 255 -15.65 -6.21 -2.14
C LEU A 255 -16.86 -5.81 -2.99
N SER A 256 -17.86 -5.24 -2.32
CA SER A 256 -19.08 -4.72 -2.92
C SER A 256 -19.16 -3.20 -2.84
N GLU A 257 -20.08 -2.61 -3.61
CA GLU A 257 -20.40 -1.19 -3.47
C GLU A 257 -20.86 -0.84 -2.05
N THR A 258 -21.67 -1.71 -1.41
CA THR A 258 -22.07 -1.54 -0.01
C THR A 258 -20.87 -1.47 0.93
N TRP A 259 -19.86 -2.33 0.73
CA TRP A 259 -18.63 -2.23 1.50
C TRP A 259 -17.94 -0.88 1.28
N PHE A 260 -17.83 -0.41 0.04
CA PHE A 260 -17.19 0.87 -0.27
C PHE A 260 -17.92 2.06 0.37
N ARG A 261 -19.26 2.09 0.26
CA ARG A 261 -20.11 3.12 0.89
C ARG A 261 -19.91 3.16 2.40
N ARG A 262 -19.92 2.00 3.06
CA ARG A 262 -19.70 1.88 4.50
C ARG A 262 -18.27 2.27 4.91
N ALA A 263 -17.26 1.97 4.10
CA ALA A 263 -15.89 2.42 4.33
C ALA A 263 -15.77 3.96 4.29
N MET A 264 -16.44 4.61 3.34
CA MET A 264 -16.49 6.08 3.26
C MET A 264 -17.34 6.70 4.38
N ALA A 265 -18.39 6.02 4.84
CA ALA A 265 -19.14 6.44 6.04
C ALA A 265 -18.28 6.41 7.31
N LYS A 266 -17.39 5.41 7.45
CA LYS A 266 -16.38 5.40 8.53
C LYS A 266 -15.37 6.55 8.39
N ALA A 267 -15.01 6.93 7.16
CA ALA A 267 -14.17 8.11 6.92
C ALA A 267 -14.86 9.39 7.40
N LEU A 268 -16.15 9.58 7.08
CA LEU A 268 -16.97 10.70 7.59
C LEU A 268 -16.99 10.72 9.12
N LEU A 269 -17.28 9.59 9.77
CA LEU A 269 -17.23 9.48 11.23
C LEU A 269 -15.90 9.95 11.81
N PHE A 270 -14.79 9.55 11.19
CA PHE A 270 -13.46 9.90 11.67
C PHE A 270 -13.13 11.38 11.45
N ILE A 271 -13.45 11.93 10.28
CA ILE A 271 -13.19 13.34 9.94
C ILE A 271 -14.03 14.25 10.85
N ASP A 272 -15.34 14.00 10.95
CA ASP A 272 -16.26 14.83 11.73
C ASP A 272 -15.91 14.77 13.23
N LEU A 273 -15.57 13.58 13.76
CA LEU A 273 -15.15 13.45 15.16
C LEU A 273 -13.78 14.08 15.42
N ASP A 274 -12.81 13.94 14.51
CA ASP A 274 -11.50 14.59 14.67
C ASP A 274 -11.62 16.11 14.72
N GLU A 275 -12.47 16.68 13.87
CA GLU A 275 -12.79 18.11 13.87
C GLU A 275 -13.54 18.52 15.14
N ALA A 276 -14.56 17.77 15.56
CA ALA A 276 -15.32 18.04 16.78
C ALA A 276 -14.43 18.01 18.04
N VAL A 277 -13.53 17.02 18.15
CA VAL A 277 -12.55 16.94 19.25
C VAL A 277 -11.60 18.13 19.20
N GLN A 278 -11.04 18.45 18.02
CA GLN A 278 -10.13 19.59 17.84
C GLN A 278 -10.75 20.92 18.30
N ASN A 279 -12.06 21.10 18.08
CA ASN A 279 -12.79 22.32 18.37
C ASN A 279 -13.43 22.35 19.77
N SER A 280 -13.36 21.25 20.52
CA SER A 280 -13.94 21.18 21.87
C SER A 280 -13.14 21.99 22.89
N SER A 281 -13.83 22.62 23.84
CA SER A 281 -13.20 23.43 24.89
C SER A 281 -12.25 22.62 25.76
N TRP A 282 -12.62 21.39 26.11
CA TRP A 282 -11.81 20.50 26.94
C TRP A 282 -10.51 20.06 26.26
N TYR A 283 -10.53 19.83 24.94
CA TYR A 283 -9.31 19.46 24.20
C TYR A 283 -8.42 20.68 23.98
N GLN A 284 -9.01 21.86 23.76
CA GLN A 284 -8.24 23.09 23.64
C GLN A 284 -7.53 23.48 24.94
N ALA A 285 -8.16 23.20 26.09
CA ALA A 285 -7.59 23.44 27.42
C ALA A 285 -6.41 22.49 27.75
N ASP A 286 -6.47 21.24 27.28
CA ASP A 286 -5.42 20.24 27.50
C ASP A 286 -5.17 19.47 26.19
N ARG A 287 -4.22 19.98 25.40
CA ARG A 287 -3.92 19.48 24.05
C ARG A 287 -2.98 18.30 24.09
N GLY A 288 -3.23 17.32 23.22
CA GLY A 288 -2.35 16.17 23.04
C GLY A 288 -3.14 14.88 22.78
N TYR A 289 -2.49 13.97 22.07
CA TYR A 289 -3.01 12.61 21.80
C TYR A 289 -4.36 12.55 21.06
N LYS A 290 -4.74 13.58 20.29
CA LYS A 290 -6.01 13.61 19.53
C LYS A 290 -6.22 12.37 18.67
N ALA A 291 -5.19 11.97 17.92
CA ALA A 291 -5.27 10.81 17.04
C ALA A 291 -5.63 9.53 17.82
N GLN A 292 -5.05 9.35 19.02
CA GLN A 292 -5.36 8.24 19.92
C GLN A 292 -6.77 8.37 20.48
N ILE A 293 -7.18 9.56 20.93
CA ILE A 293 -8.53 9.80 21.45
C ILE A 293 -9.57 9.43 20.39
N VAL A 294 -9.48 9.99 19.18
CA VAL A 294 -10.44 9.76 18.09
C VAL A 294 -10.52 8.27 17.72
N THR A 295 -9.38 7.58 17.55
CA THR A 295 -9.41 6.16 17.18
C THR A 295 -10.00 5.28 18.29
N TYR A 296 -9.69 5.57 19.56
CA TYR A 296 -10.23 4.81 20.69
C TYR A 296 -11.73 5.09 20.88
N THR A 297 -12.18 6.31 20.63
CA THR A 297 -13.61 6.65 20.69
C THR A 297 -14.40 5.91 19.62
N ILE A 298 -13.95 5.92 18.36
CA ILE A 298 -14.65 5.19 17.29
C ILE A 298 -14.69 3.69 17.61
N ALA A 299 -13.57 3.13 18.07
CA ALA A 299 -13.51 1.73 18.51
C ALA A 299 -14.51 1.43 19.62
N ALA A 300 -14.53 2.27 20.67
CA ALA A 300 -15.41 2.10 21.83
C ALA A 300 -16.89 2.22 21.44
N CYS A 301 -17.26 3.22 20.64
CA CYS A 301 -18.63 3.39 20.16
C CYS A 301 -19.06 2.18 19.31
N ALA A 302 -18.26 1.77 18.31
CA ALA A 302 -18.61 0.62 17.47
C ALA A 302 -18.70 -0.69 18.28
N ASP A 303 -17.86 -0.88 19.30
CA ASP A 303 -17.94 -2.03 20.20
C ASP A 303 -19.18 -1.98 21.11
N GLY A 304 -19.53 -0.79 21.62
CA GLY A 304 -20.70 -0.59 22.48
C GLY A 304 -22.02 -0.84 21.75
N PHE A 305 -22.15 -0.44 20.48
CA PHE A 305 -23.31 -0.83 19.65
C PHE A 305 -23.35 -2.35 19.45
N ARG A 306 -22.21 -2.98 19.14
CA ARG A 306 -22.12 -4.44 18.96
C ARG A 306 -22.50 -5.21 20.23
N ALA A 307 -22.16 -4.70 21.41
CA ALA A 307 -22.56 -5.28 22.69
C ALA A 307 -24.08 -5.29 22.91
N LYS A 308 -24.84 -4.44 22.21
CA LYS A 308 -26.31 -4.42 22.19
C LYS A 308 -26.92 -5.10 20.97
N ALA A 309 -26.18 -5.97 20.30
CA ALA A 309 -26.59 -6.63 19.05
C ALA A 309 -26.96 -5.64 17.91
N GLN A 310 -26.39 -4.43 17.94
CA GLN A 310 -26.52 -3.42 16.90
C GLN A 310 -25.17 -3.08 16.25
N GLN A 311 -25.21 -2.36 15.15
CA GLN A 311 -24.05 -1.68 14.56
C GLN A 311 -24.44 -0.24 14.24
N LEU A 312 -23.49 0.69 14.29
CA LEU A 312 -23.72 2.06 13.79
C LEU A 312 -24.26 2.02 12.35
N ASP A 313 -25.32 2.77 12.09
CA ASP A 313 -25.96 2.85 10.77
C ASP A 313 -25.08 3.63 9.78
N LEU A 314 -24.09 2.93 9.23
CA LEU A 314 -23.17 3.46 8.24
C LEU A 314 -23.86 3.79 6.91
N ASP A 315 -24.96 3.10 6.58
CA ASP A 315 -25.72 3.36 5.35
C ASP A 315 -26.49 4.68 5.46
N ARG A 316 -27.02 5.02 6.64
CA ARG A 316 -27.56 6.35 6.92
C ARG A 316 -26.51 7.44 6.80
N ILE A 317 -25.35 7.26 7.43
CA ILE A 317 -24.24 8.25 7.35
C ILE A 317 -23.81 8.45 5.89
N TRP A 318 -23.74 7.37 5.10
CA TRP A 318 -23.50 7.48 3.66
C TRP A 318 -24.63 8.22 2.93
N ARG A 319 -25.90 7.90 3.18
CA ARG A 319 -27.04 8.59 2.54
C ARG A 319 -27.04 10.09 2.82
N GLU A 320 -26.75 10.47 4.07
CA GLU A 320 -26.74 11.87 4.51
C GLU A 320 -25.44 12.61 4.14
N GLN A 321 -24.37 11.87 3.81
CA GLN A 321 -22.99 12.38 3.61
C GLN A 321 -22.52 13.27 4.78
N SER A 322 -22.94 12.93 5.99
CA SER A 322 -22.61 13.62 7.24
C SER A 322 -22.95 12.74 8.43
N VAL A 323 -22.24 12.91 9.54
CA VAL A 323 -22.66 12.29 10.81
C VAL A 323 -23.84 13.08 11.40
N PRO A 324 -24.95 12.43 11.80
CA PRO A 324 -26.04 13.11 12.49
C PRO A 324 -25.53 13.89 13.71
N SER A 325 -25.95 15.16 13.88
CA SER A 325 -25.41 16.04 14.91
C SER A 325 -25.57 15.50 16.34
N ALA A 326 -26.70 14.84 16.63
CA ALA A 326 -26.93 14.19 17.91
C ALA A 326 -26.01 12.98 18.15
N LEU A 327 -25.71 12.19 17.10
CA LEU A 327 -24.73 11.12 17.18
C LEU A 327 -23.32 11.69 17.43
N LEU A 328 -22.93 12.73 16.67
CA LEU A 328 -21.63 13.37 16.81
C LEU A 328 -21.45 13.98 18.21
N GLY A 329 -22.48 14.65 18.74
CA GLY A 329 -22.48 15.20 20.10
C GLY A 329 -22.27 14.12 21.16
N TRP A 330 -23.02 13.01 21.07
CA TRP A 330 -22.83 11.87 21.96
C TRP A 330 -21.42 11.26 21.83
N MET A 331 -20.91 11.07 20.61
CA MET A 331 -19.54 10.56 20.40
C MET A 331 -18.49 11.51 20.96
N LEU A 332 -18.71 12.83 20.95
CA LEU A 332 -17.80 13.81 21.54
C LEU A 332 -17.76 13.70 23.07
N GLU A 333 -18.88 13.39 23.72
CA GLU A 333 -18.90 13.06 25.16
C GLU A 333 -18.10 11.79 25.44
N GLN A 334 -18.25 10.76 24.60
CA GLN A 334 -17.44 9.54 24.71
C GLN A 334 -15.94 9.82 24.49
N ALA A 335 -15.61 10.75 23.59
CA ALA A 335 -14.23 11.19 23.37
C ALA A 335 -13.61 11.84 24.60
N ARG A 336 -14.40 12.60 25.39
CA ARG A 336 -13.93 13.16 26.66
C ARG A 336 -13.55 12.05 27.64
N LEU A 337 -14.41 11.04 27.81
CA LEU A 337 -14.15 9.91 28.69
C LEU A 337 -12.91 9.11 28.26
N VAL A 338 -12.76 8.87 26.95
CA VAL A 338 -11.54 8.24 26.40
C VAL A 338 -10.30 9.09 26.70
N ALA A 339 -10.38 10.42 26.55
CA ALA A 339 -9.26 11.30 26.85
C ALA A 339 -8.84 11.21 28.32
N ASP A 340 -9.80 11.18 29.25
CA ASP A 340 -9.53 11.06 30.68
C ASP A 340 -8.85 9.71 31.02
N ILE A 341 -9.28 8.62 30.38
CA ILE A 341 -8.65 7.29 30.51
C ILE A 341 -7.21 7.30 29.98
N LEU A 342 -7.00 7.81 28.77
CA LEU A 342 -5.68 7.79 28.14
C LEU A 342 -4.69 8.68 28.89
N ARG A 343 -5.15 9.77 29.51
CA ARG A 343 -4.33 10.69 30.31
C ARG A 343 -4.08 10.21 31.73
N SER A 344 -4.77 9.15 32.16
CA SER A 344 -4.60 8.52 33.46
C SER A 344 -4.12 7.07 33.33
N PRO A 345 -2.93 6.83 32.72
CA PRO A 345 -2.40 5.48 32.59
C PRO A 345 -2.10 4.87 33.96
N PRO A 346 -2.08 3.53 34.09
CA PRO A 346 -1.68 2.86 35.32
C PRO A 346 -0.24 3.20 35.72
N ASP A 347 0.07 3.10 37.02
CA ASP A 347 1.32 3.57 37.64
C ASP A 347 2.61 3.03 36.99
N ASN A 348 2.54 1.83 36.40
CA ASN A 348 3.65 1.19 35.71
C ASN A 348 3.90 1.72 34.28
N VAL A 349 3.07 2.63 33.77
CA VAL A 349 3.18 3.21 32.42
C VAL A 349 3.27 4.72 32.48
N ARG A 350 4.47 5.26 32.22
CA ARG A 350 4.71 6.71 32.25
C ARG A 350 4.36 7.45 30.95
N ASN A 351 4.29 6.74 29.82
CA ASN A 351 4.11 7.35 28.51
C ASN A 351 2.76 6.97 27.89
N ILE A 352 1.88 7.95 27.74
CA ILE A 352 0.53 7.81 27.16
C ILE A 352 0.59 7.25 25.73
N SER A 353 1.56 7.69 24.92
CA SER A 353 1.71 7.17 23.55
C SER A 353 2.14 5.71 23.52
N GLU A 354 2.88 5.23 24.52
CA GLU A 354 3.19 3.80 24.63
C GLU A 354 2.03 3.01 25.23
N PHE A 355 1.27 3.60 26.18
CA PHE A 355 0.05 3.01 26.72
C PHE A 355 -0.96 2.69 25.62
N ALA A 356 -1.26 3.68 24.76
CA ALA A 356 -2.22 3.56 23.66
C ALA A 356 -1.80 2.57 22.57
N LYS A 357 -0.57 2.04 22.57
CA LYS A 357 -0.11 1.01 21.61
C LYS A 357 -0.31 -0.41 22.11
N ARG A 358 -0.81 -0.59 23.33
CA ARG A 358 -0.87 -1.90 23.99
C ARG A 358 -2.29 -2.45 23.97
N ASP A 359 -2.41 -3.75 23.73
CA ASP A 359 -3.71 -4.43 23.73
C ASP A 359 -4.45 -4.25 25.06
N PHE A 360 -3.73 -4.28 26.19
CA PHE A 360 -4.36 -4.13 27.50
C PHE A 360 -4.99 -2.74 27.72
N CYS A 361 -4.50 -1.68 27.07
CA CYS A 361 -5.14 -0.36 27.12
C CYS A 361 -6.55 -0.43 26.54
N TRP A 362 -6.71 -1.10 25.40
CA TRP A 362 -8.02 -1.34 24.81
C TRP A 362 -8.87 -2.28 25.66
N GLU A 363 -8.39 -3.50 25.91
CA GLU A 363 -9.21 -4.56 26.51
C GLU A 363 -9.57 -4.30 27.98
N GLN A 364 -8.69 -3.68 28.77
CA GLN A 364 -8.91 -3.51 30.21
C GLN A 364 -9.43 -2.13 30.60
N TYR A 365 -9.13 -1.08 29.82
CA TYR A 365 -9.41 0.31 30.23
C TYR A 365 -10.51 1.00 29.42
N VAL A 366 -10.69 0.66 28.14
CA VAL A 366 -11.65 1.38 27.28
C VAL A 366 -12.83 0.50 26.89
N ARG A 367 -12.58 -0.73 26.41
CA ARG A 367 -13.61 -1.63 25.91
C ARG A 367 -14.68 -1.91 26.98
N GLY A 368 -15.95 -1.75 26.60
CA GLY A 368 -17.09 -1.96 27.48
C GLY A 368 -17.29 -0.91 28.59
N LYS A 369 -16.34 0.02 28.78
CA LYS A 369 -16.44 1.10 29.79
C LYS A 369 -16.89 2.43 29.19
N VAL A 370 -16.64 2.62 27.90
CA VAL A 370 -17.00 3.81 27.14
C VAL A 370 -17.70 3.39 25.85
N GLY A 371 -18.51 4.27 25.27
CA GLY A 371 -19.15 4.03 23.98
C GLY A 371 -20.38 3.14 24.03
N VAL A 372 -20.85 2.74 25.22
CA VAL A 372 -22.13 2.02 25.38
C VAL A 372 -23.28 2.99 25.07
N PRO A 373 -24.11 2.74 24.05
CA PRO A 373 -25.13 3.71 23.64
C PRO A 373 -26.25 3.80 24.67
N SER A 374 -26.66 5.02 25.02
CA SER A 374 -27.93 5.27 25.73
C SER A 374 -29.12 4.89 24.85
N GLU A 375 -30.35 4.88 25.39
CA GLU A 375 -31.56 4.68 24.57
C GLU A 375 -31.64 5.68 23.41
N THR A 376 -31.32 6.94 23.67
CA THR A 376 -31.28 8.00 22.65
C THR A 376 -30.19 7.77 21.62
N ALA A 377 -29.02 7.23 21.99
CA ALA A 377 -27.96 6.94 21.04
C ALA A 377 -28.24 5.65 20.24
N ALA A 378 -28.94 4.68 20.82
CA ALA A 378 -29.25 3.39 20.20
C ALA A 378 -30.07 3.53 18.90
N GLN A 379 -30.81 4.63 18.72
CA GLN A 379 -31.54 4.94 17.48
C GLN A 379 -30.63 5.15 16.26
N PHE A 380 -29.33 5.40 16.46
CA PHE A 380 -28.34 5.52 15.38
C PHE A 380 -27.70 4.18 15.01
N GLY A 381 -28.20 3.08 15.60
CA GLY A 381 -27.78 1.73 15.30
C GLY A 381 -28.86 0.96 14.54
N VAL A 382 -28.41 0.09 13.63
CA VAL A 382 -29.21 -0.95 12.99
C VAL A 382 -28.91 -2.29 13.64
N SER A 383 -29.82 -3.26 13.56
CA SER A 383 -29.54 -4.60 14.09
C SER A 383 -28.34 -5.23 13.36
N ILE A 384 -27.55 -6.07 14.04
CA ILE A 384 -26.43 -6.79 13.39
C ILE A 384 -26.94 -7.67 12.25
N GLU A 385 -28.13 -8.25 12.40
CA GLU A 385 -28.76 -9.09 11.37
C GLU A 385 -29.02 -8.30 10.09
N GLU A 386 -29.74 -7.17 10.19
CA GLU A 386 -30.00 -6.26 9.08
C GLU A 386 -28.71 -5.72 8.45
N TYR A 387 -27.75 -5.30 9.28
CA TYR A 387 -26.45 -4.83 8.82
C TYR A 387 -25.71 -5.90 8.00
N CYS A 388 -25.78 -7.17 8.41
CA CYS A 388 -25.15 -8.27 7.69
C CYS A 388 -25.92 -8.65 6.42
N ASP A 389 -27.24 -8.60 6.43
CA ASP A 389 -28.08 -8.97 5.30
C ASP A 389 -27.94 -7.98 4.15
N GLU A 390 -27.91 -6.68 4.42
CA GLU A 390 -27.59 -5.66 3.42
C GLU A 390 -26.18 -5.86 2.81
N ALA A 391 -25.20 -6.25 3.63
CA ALA A 391 -23.85 -6.55 3.12
C ALA A 391 -23.86 -7.78 2.20
N ARG A 392 -24.58 -8.84 2.56
CA ARG A 392 -24.72 -10.05 1.75
C ARG A 392 -25.46 -9.75 0.45
N GLN A 393 -26.54 -8.98 0.51
CA GLN A 393 -27.30 -8.57 -0.66
C GLN A 393 -26.42 -7.73 -1.61
N GLY A 394 -25.75 -6.69 -1.11
CA GLY A 394 -24.85 -5.88 -1.92
C GLY A 394 -23.69 -6.69 -2.54
N SER A 395 -23.23 -7.75 -1.85
CA SER A 395 -22.22 -8.66 -2.40
C SER A 395 -22.78 -9.53 -3.53
N ARG A 396 -24.02 -10.02 -3.40
CA ARG A 396 -24.70 -10.79 -4.46
C ARG A 396 -24.98 -9.91 -5.69
N GLU A 397 -25.49 -8.70 -5.48
CA GLU A 397 -25.74 -7.72 -6.55
C GLU A 397 -24.43 -7.34 -7.26
N GLY A 398 -23.36 -7.10 -6.51
CA GLY A 398 -22.03 -6.82 -7.08
C GLY A 398 -21.49 -7.97 -7.93
N ALA A 399 -21.68 -9.22 -7.48
CA ALA A 399 -21.29 -10.41 -8.26
C ALA A 399 -22.11 -10.55 -9.55
N MET A 400 -23.41 -10.27 -9.49
CA MET A 400 -24.30 -10.28 -10.66
C MET A 400 -23.92 -9.18 -11.66
N ASN A 401 -23.67 -7.95 -11.21
CA ASN A 401 -23.25 -6.84 -12.07
C ASN A 401 -21.90 -7.14 -12.75
N LEU A 402 -20.94 -7.73 -12.05
CA LEU A 402 -19.67 -8.18 -12.64
C LEU A 402 -19.87 -9.24 -13.73
N GLU A 403 -20.87 -10.10 -13.58
CA GLU A 403 -21.20 -11.10 -14.60
C GLU A 403 -21.87 -10.44 -15.81
N VAL A 404 -22.79 -9.50 -15.59
CA VAL A 404 -23.42 -8.70 -16.65
C VAL A 404 -22.41 -7.85 -17.40
N ASP A 405 -21.54 -7.12 -16.71
CA ASP A 405 -20.47 -6.30 -17.31
C ASP A 405 -19.56 -7.15 -18.19
N PHE A 406 -19.19 -8.33 -17.70
CA PHE A 406 -18.38 -9.25 -18.48
C PHE A 406 -19.14 -9.73 -19.72
N ASP A 407 -20.40 -10.11 -19.58
CA ASP A 407 -21.24 -10.55 -20.70
C ASP A 407 -21.46 -9.42 -21.73
N VAL A 408 -21.55 -8.16 -21.30
CA VAL A 408 -21.56 -6.96 -22.16
C VAL A 408 -20.21 -6.80 -22.87
N ALA A 409 -19.09 -6.94 -22.16
CA ALA A 409 -17.76 -6.85 -22.74
C ALA A 409 -17.48 -7.96 -23.79
N LEU A 410 -18.11 -9.14 -23.66
CA LEU A 410 -18.01 -10.18 -24.67
C LEU A 410 -18.48 -9.70 -26.06
N PHE A 411 -19.43 -8.76 -26.13
CA PHE A 411 -19.84 -8.15 -27.40
C PHE A 411 -18.68 -7.35 -28.04
N GLY A 412 -17.91 -6.62 -27.23
CA GLY A 412 -16.74 -5.87 -27.69
C GLY A 412 -15.60 -6.76 -28.21
N LEU A 413 -15.57 -8.02 -27.77
CA LEU A 413 -14.61 -9.01 -28.25
C LEU A 413 -14.97 -9.64 -29.59
N VAL A 414 -16.25 -9.60 -30.02
CA VAL A 414 -16.72 -10.24 -31.27
C VAL A 414 -15.85 -9.88 -32.48
N PRO A 415 -15.53 -8.60 -32.76
CA PRO A 415 -14.74 -8.22 -33.93
C PRO A 415 -13.29 -8.71 -33.88
N ARG A 416 -12.75 -8.96 -32.67
CA ARG A 416 -11.33 -9.27 -32.44
C ARG A 416 -11.10 -10.73 -32.02
N ALA A 417 -12.16 -11.53 -31.87
CA ALA A 417 -12.07 -12.87 -31.31
C ALA A 417 -11.11 -13.78 -32.07
N ASN A 418 -11.09 -13.70 -33.41
CA ASN A 418 -10.16 -14.47 -34.25
C ASN A 418 -8.70 -14.04 -34.04
N ASP A 419 -8.44 -12.74 -33.92
CA ASP A 419 -7.09 -12.22 -33.66
C ASP A 419 -6.58 -12.70 -32.30
N ILE A 420 -7.46 -12.69 -31.29
CA ILE A 420 -7.14 -13.16 -29.94
C ILE A 420 -6.83 -14.67 -29.95
N ILE A 421 -7.55 -15.48 -30.74
CA ILE A 421 -7.25 -16.91 -30.93
C ILE A 421 -5.83 -17.08 -31.48
N THR A 422 -5.49 -16.36 -32.55
CA THR A 422 -4.16 -16.44 -33.16
C THR A 422 -3.06 -16.03 -32.19
N GLN A 423 -3.27 -14.94 -31.43
CA GLN A 423 -2.32 -14.46 -30.44
C GLN A 423 -2.14 -15.46 -29.29
N ALA A 424 -3.22 -16.05 -28.80
CA ALA A 424 -3.18 -17.06 -27.73
C ALA A 424 -2.41 -18.31 -28.15
N GLN A 425 -2.59 -18.77 -29.40
CA GLN A 425 -1.86 -19.90 -29.96
C GLN A 425 -0.38 -19.58 -30.13
N LYS A 426 -0.05 -18.42 -30.71
CA LYS A 426 1.33 -17.97 -30.92
C LYS A 426 2.11 -17.86 -29.61
N ASN A 427 1.45 -17.42 -28.54
CA ASN A 427 2.06 -17.26 -27.22
C ASN A 427 2.07 -18.56 -26.39
N GLY A 428 1.53 -19.67 -26.91
CA GLY A 428 1.50 -20.95 -26.20
C GLY A 428 0.59 -20.97 -24.96
N ILE A 429 -0.43 -20.10 -24.91
CA ILE A 429 -1.34 -19.92 -23.77
C ILE A 429 -2.79 -20.33 -24.09
N ALA A 430 -3.01 -20.90 -25.27
CA ALA A 430 -4.27 -21.49 -25.67
C ALA A 430 -4.62 -22.73 -24.82
N SER A 431 -5.89 -22.84 -24.44
CA SER A 431 -6.46 -24.03 -23.80
C SER A 431 -7.75 -24.43 -24.52
N PRO A 432 -8.17 -25.71 -24.46
CA PRO A 432 -9.41 -26.14 -25.13
C PRO A 432 -10.62 -25.29 -24.73
N LYS A 433 -10.71 -24.87 -23.46
CA LYS A 433 -11.81 -24.06 -22.94
C LYS A 433 -11.78 -22.61 -23.42
N ASN A 434 -10.61 -21.95 -23.45
CA ASN A 434 -10.54 -20.55 -23.90
C ASN A 434 -10.68 -20.43 -25.43
N ILE A 435 -10.19 -21.42 -26.19
CA ILE A 435 -10.41 -21.48 -27.64
C ILE A 435 -11.88 -21.77 -27.95
N SER A 436 -12.52 -22.70 -27.25
CA SER A 436 -13.98 -22.93 -27.36
C SER A 436 -14.77 -21.65 -27.10
N ALA A 437 -14.41 -20.91 -26.04
CA ALA A 437 -15.05 -19.64 -25.70
C ALA A 437 -14.89 -18.60 -26.81
N LEU A 438 -13.68 -18.37 -27.32
CA LEU A 438 -13.41 -17.39 -28.37
C LEU A 438 -14.04 -17.78 -29.72
N THR A 439 -14.09 -19.07 -30.06
CA THR A 439 -14.75 -19.55 -31.29
C THR A 439 -16.26 -19.32 -31.23
N LYS A 440 -16.88 -19.50 -30.05
CA LYS A 440 -18.28 -19.14 -29.84
C LYS A 440 -18.50 -17.63 -30.00
N ILE A 441 -17.64 -16.80 -29.42
CA ILE A 441 -17.72 -15.34 -29.55
C ILE A 441 -17.53 -14.91 -31.01
N ALA A 442 -16.54 -15.47 -31.73
CA ALA A 442 -16.28 -15.18 -33.14
C ALA A 442 -17.46 -15.52 -34.06
N SER A 443 -18.28 -16.50 -33.66
CA SER A 443 -19.53 -16.87 -34.36
C SER A 443 -20.78 -16.14 -33.83
N GLY A 444 -20.60 -15.12 -32.98
CA GLY A 444 -21.69 -14.33 -32.39
C GLY A 444 -22.47 -15.02 -31.26
N ARG A 445 -22.01 -16.20 -30.80
CA ARG A 445 -22.63 -16.93 -29.69
C ARG A 445 -21.98 -16.51 -28.37
N LEU A 446 -22.69 -15.69 -27.60
CA LEU A 446 -22.17 -15.12 -26.34
C LEU A 446 -22.56 -15.93 -25.09
N ASN A 447 -23.39 -16.96 -25.24
CA ASN A 447 -23.73 -17.85 -24.13
C ASN A 447 -22.58 -18.83 -23.86
N LEU A 448 -21.76 -18.49 -22.87
CA LEU A 448 -20.61 -19.28 -22.43
C LEU A 448 -20.91 -20.00 -21.12
N SER A 449 -20.43 -21.23 -20.99
CA SER A 449 -20.46 -21.94 -19.70
C SER A 449 -19.56 -21.24 -18.68
N LYS A 450 -19.81 -21.45 -17.37
CA LYS A 450 -18.97 -20.89 -16.30
C LYS A 450 -17.49 -21.22 -16.48
N GLY A 451 -17.18 -22.45 -16.89
CA GLY A 451 -15.80 -22.87 -17.17
C GLY A 451 -15.16 -22.17 -18.37
N GLU A 452 -15.94 -21.80 -19.37
CA GLU A 452 -15.48 -21.01 -20.53
C GLU A 452 -15.26 -19.55 -20.15
N LYS A 453 -16.18 -18.94 -19.40
CA LYS A 453 -16.02 -17.56 -18.89
C LYS A 453 -14.75 -17.41 -18.06
N THR A 454 -14.48 -18.34 -17.12
CA THR A 454 -13.26 -18.32 -16.30
C THR A 454 -11.99 -18.48 -17.14
N ALA A 455 -11.97 -19.43 -18.07
CA ALA A 455 -10.80 -19.67 -18.92
C ALA A 455 -10.52 -18.48 -19.85
N LEU A 456 -11.57 -17.80 -20.31
CA LEU A 456 -11.47 -16.60 -21.14
C LEU A 456 -10.97 -15.39 -20.35
N LYS A 457 -11.49 -15.13 -19.15
CA LYS A 457 -10.98 -14.05 -18.26
C LYS A 457 -9.48 -14.18 -18.03
N TYR A 458 -9.03 -15.37 -17.66
CA TYR A 458 -7.61 -15.64 -17.44
C TYR A 458 -6.75 -15.46 -18.70
N LEU A 459 -7.27 -15.83 -19.87
CA LEU A 459 -6.57 -15.61 -21.14
C LEU A 459 -6.41 -14.12 -21.44
N LEU A 460 -7.48 -13.34 -21.29
CA LEU A 460 -7.50 -11.91 -21.58
C LEU A 460 -6.56 -11.14 -20.64
N GLU A 461 -6.54 -11.50 -19.36
CA GLU A 461 -5.58 -10.96 -18.38
C GLU A 461 -4.14 -11.23 -18.80
N ARG A 462 -3.81 -12.45 -19.24
CA ARG A 462 -2.45 -12.80 -19.71
C ARG A 462 -2.05 -12.11 -21.02
N LEU A 463 -3.02 -11.67 -21.81
CA LEU A 463 -2.80 -10.93 -23.04
C LEU A 463 -2.88 -9.41 -22.84
N GLU A 464 -3.16 -8.95 -21.62
CA GLU A 464 -3.39 -7.54 -21.29
C GLU A 464 -4.48 -6.89 -22.17
N ILE A 465 -5.51 -7.67 -22.51
CA ILE A 465 -6.63 -7.21 -23.31
C ILE A 465 -7.74 -6.75 -22.38
N GLU A 466 -7.98 -5.45 -22.33
CA GLU A 466 -9.14 -4.89 -21.64
C GLU A 466 -10.43 -5.27 -22.37
N CYS A 467 -11.43 -5.63 -21.57
CA CYS A 467 -12.78 -6.04 -21.97
C CYS A 467 -13.72 -4.84 -21.90
#